data_AF-A0A8T5Q098-F1
#
_entry.id   AF-A0A8T5Q098-F1
#
_cell.length_a   1.000
_cell.length_b   1.000
_cell.length_c   1.000
_cell.angle_alpha   90.00
_cell.angle_beta   90.00
_cell.angle_gamma   90.00
#
_symmetry.space_group_name_H-M   'P 1'
#
loop_
_entity.id
_entity.type
_entity.pdbx_description
1 polymer ?
#
loop_
_entity_poly.entity_id
_entity_poly.type
_entity_poly.pdbx_seq_one_letter_code
_entity_poly.pdbx_strand_id
1 'polypeptide(L)'
;MDRKNLKITFLFSIFIVLFILSTGSVRSIDYSISHSCNKNQCVEGETAEWHVSVSSYGDLKTEVISIELIDSINNSMVAFFNATYKPFTDQSRDIFVILQETKTKTISGIIPKANNKSSLLYYPCFTTAVKNPENVRDDIYSIRVCYEQNPEAMPVLECVLNSSCAYDGFCKENRCTRLSCRDCQYLLSHRCADYECCNNSACRIDQACMDKKCINLTCSLREYLFNNSCQPLNCSYNEAFINHSCVRLNCSGDEFIQDHSCVRLNCSGDEYASDHECIRLDCSDDEYAFNQTCRKLDCLYNETIEDHSCKPLNCYFFLSAVDHRCIRDNRLIFKLSIESVVVLIIISLIIINIKKYRLEEKNAGK
;
A
#
# COMPACT_ATOMS: atom_id res chain seq x y z
N MET A 1 -111.88 6.50 7.51
CA MET A 1 -110.48 6.28 7.11
C MET A 1 -110.07 7.46 6.24
N ASP A 2 -109.15 8.26 6.75
CA ASP A 2 -109.00 9.69 6.40
C ASP A 2 -108.31 9.90 5.03
N ARG A 3 -108.87 10.77 4.19
CA ARG A 3 -108.47 10.95 2.77
C ARG A 3 -107.02 11.44 2.62
N LYS A 4 -106.43 11.98 3.70
CA LYS A 4 -105.01 12.38 3.78
C LYS A 4 -104.05 11.19 3.93
N ASN A 5 -104.44 10.13 4.64
CA ASN A 5 -103.58 8.96 4.86
C ASN A 5 -103.44 8.08 3.61
N LEU A 6 -104.43 8.09 2.71
CA LEU A 6 -104.39 7.33 1.46
C LEU A 6 -103.41 7.94 0.43
N LYS A 7 -103.22 9.27 0.43
CA LYS A 7 -102.28 9.93 -0.49
C LYS A 7 -100.82 9.72 -0.11
N ILE A 8 -100.52 9.67 1.19
CA ILE A 8 -99.15 9.48 1.70
C ILE A 8 -98.68 8.04 1.48
N THR A 9 -99.55 7.04 1.70
CA THR A 9 -99.22 5.63 1.40
C THR A 9 -99.05 5.38 -0.10
N PHE A 10 -99.86 6.04 -0.96
CA PHE A 10 -99.71 5.90 -2.40
C PHE A 10 -98.39 6.50 -2.92
N LEU A 11 -98.00 7.69 -2.42
CA LEU A 11 -96.72 8.33 -2.76
C LEU A 11 -95.49 7.53 -2.26
N PHE A 12 -95.56 6.95 -1.06
CA PHE A 12 -94.51 6.06 -0.55
C PHE A 12 -94.40 4.77 -1.38
N SER A 13 -95.52 4.20 -1.83
CA SER A 13 -95.50 3.00 -2.70
C SER A 13 -94.88 3.28 -4.07
N ILE A 14 -95.15 4.46 -4.64
CA ILE A 14 -94.55 4.90 -5.91
C ILE A 14 -93.05 5.11 -5.75
N PHE A 15 -92.59 5.70 -4.65
CA PHE A 15 -91.16 5.86 -4.38
C PHE A 15 -90.43 4.53 -4.17
N ILE A 16 -91.04 3.56 -3.50
CA ILE A 16 -90.45 2.22 -3.31
C ILE A 16 -90.39 1.46 -4.65
N VAL A 17 -91.42 1.56 -5.49
CA VAL A 17 -91.43 0.93 -6.83
C VAL A 17 -90.41 1.60 -7.76
N LEU A 18 -90.25 2.92 -7.69
CA LEU A 18 -89.20 3.65 -8.43
C LEU A 18 -87.79 3.31 -7.93
N PHE A 19 -87.61 3.06 -6.64
CA PHE A 19 -86.32 2.65 -6.06
C PHE A 19 -85.94 1.21 -6.41
N ILE A 20 -86.93 0.31 -6.56
CA ILE A 20 -86.71 -1.06 -7.04
C ILE A 20 -86.44 -1.06 -8.56
N LEU A 21 -87.14 -0.22 -9.34
CA LEU A 21 -86.96 -0.11 -10.79
C LEU A 21 -85.70 0.68 -11.21
N SER A 22 -85.03 1.39 -10.30
CA SER A 22 -83.75 2.05 -10.58
C SER A 22 -82.53 1.18 -10.28
N THR A 23 -82.71 -0.08 -9.89
CA THR A 23 -81.62 -1.07 -9.90
C THR A 23 -81.36 -1.51 -11.35
N GLY A 24 -80.89 -0.55 -12.16
CA GLY A 24 -80.30 -0.85 -13.45
C GLY A 24 -79.26 -1.95 -13.24
N SER A 25 -79.40 -3.04 -13.99
CA SER A 25 -78.49 -4.18 -13.97
C SER A 25 -77.07 -3.69 -14.23
N VAL A 26 -76.34 -3.38 -13.16
CA VAL A 26 -74.90 -3.23 -13.23
C VAL A 26 -74.42 -4.63 -13.57
N ARG A 27 -73.79 -4.77 -14.75
CA ARG A 27 -73.11 -5.99 -15.15
C ARG A 27 -71.94 -6.19 -14.19
N SER A 28 -72.20 -6.73 -13.01
CA SER A 28 -71.16 -7.04 -12.04
C SER A 28 -70.57 -8.38 -12.44
N ILE A 29 -69.39 -8.33 -13.05
CA ILE A 29 -68.48 -9.47 -13.00
C ILE A 29 -68.11 -9.67 -11.53
N ASP A 30 -68.21 -10.91 -11.08
CA ASP A 30 -67.77 -11.34 -9.77
C ASP A 30 -66.47 -12.11 -9.93
N TYR A 31 -65.55 -11.90 -9.00
CA TYR A 31 -64.20 -12.40 -9.15
C TYR A 31 -63.61 -12.77 -7.79
N SER A 32 -62.69 -13.73 -7.84
CA SER A 32 -61.82 -14.07 -6.73
C SER A 32 -60.44 -14.34 -7.27
N ILE A 33 -59.43 -13.69 -6.71
CA ILE A 33 -58.04 -13.88 -7.10
C ILE A 33 -57.34 -14.63 -5.97
N SER A 34 -56.58 -15.65 -6.35
CA SER A 34 -55.63 -16.32 -5.46
C SER A 34 -54.27 -16.34 -6.12
N HIS A 35 -53.22 -16.51 -5.34
CA HIS A 35 -51.84 -16.51 -5.84
C HIS A 35 -51.08 -17.71 -5.30
N SER A 36 -50.14 -18.20 -6.10
CA SER A 36 -49.17 -19.20 -5.69
C SER A 36 -47.76 -18.71 -5.98
N CYS A 37 -46.88 -18.93 -5.01
CA CYS A 37 -45.49 -18.50 -5.03
C CYS A 37 -44.59 -19.70 -4.77
N ASN A 38 -43.32 -19.57 -5.13
CA ASN A 38 -42.34 -20.64 -4.91
C ASN A 38 -42.28 -21.00 -3.42
N LYS A 39 -42.54 -22.27 -3.08
CA LYS A 39 -42.61 -22.77 -1.70
C LYS A 39 -43.51 -21.94 -0.76
N ASN A 40 -44.58 -21.33 -1.30
CA ASN A 40 -45.50 -20.44 -0.57
C ASN A 40 -44.84 -19.18 0.01
N GLN A 41 -43.70 -18.76 -0.51
CA GLN A 41 -43.01 -17.54 -0.12
C GLN A 41 -42.95 -16.60 -1.33
N CYS A 42 -43.69 -15.50 -1.28
CA CYS A 42 -43.71 -14.51 -2.35
C CYS A 42 -42.57 -13.51 -2.11
N VAL A 43 -41.49 -13.64 -2.89
CA VAL A 43 -40.30 -12.78 -2.77
C VAL A 43 -40.30 -11.75 -3.90
N GLU A 44 -39.94 -10.51 -3.60
CA GLU A 44 -39.75 -9.45 -4.59
C GLU A 44 -38.81 -9.93 -5.72
N GLY A 45 -39.21 -9.67 -6.97
CA GLY A 45 -38.45 -10.04 -8.17
C GLY A 45 -38.62 -11.49 -8.62
N GLU A 46 -39.24 -12.36 -7.82
CA GLU A 46 -39.61 -13.71 -8.26
C GLU A 46 -40.91 -13.71 -9.08
N THR A 47 -41.14 -14.80 -9.81
CA THR A 47 -42.40 -14.99 -10.56
C THR A 47 -43.46 -15.59 -9.63
N ALA A 48 -44.65 -15.00 -9.62
CA ALA A 48 -45.84 -15.59 -9.03
C ALA A 48 -46.81 -16.06 -10.12
N GLU A 49 -47.70 -16.98 -9.75
CA GLU A 49 -48.88 -17.30 -10.55
C GLU A 49 -50.12 -16.76 -9.84
N TRP A 50 -50.97 -16.07 -10.58
CA TRP A 50 -52.27 -15.59 -10.11
C TRP A 50 -53.36 -16.40 -10.78
N HIS A 51 -54.22 -17.01 -9.97
CA HIS A 51 -55.39 -17.74 -10.41
C HIS A 51 -56.61 -16.81 -10.27
N VAL A 52 -56.98 -16.18 -11.37
CA VAL A 52 -58.10 -15.23 -11.44
C VAL A 52 -59.34 -16.02 -11.82
N SER A 53 -60.24 -16.20 -10.86
CA SER A 53 -61.54 -16.84 -11.09
C SER A 53 -62.58 -15.77 -11.31
N VAL A 54 -63.37 -15.93 -12.37
CA VAL A 54 -64.35 -14.95 -12.83
C VAL A 54 -65.67 -15.66 -13.08
N SER A 55 -66.75 -15.12 -12.53
CA SER A 55 -68.12 -15.54 -12.76
C SER A 55 -68.95 -14.35 -13.29
N SER A 56 -69.96 -14.67 -14.11
CA SER A 56 -70.87 -13.67 -14.66
C SER A 56 -72.27 -13.90 -14.09
N TYR A 57 -72.89 -12.85 -13.58
CA TYR A 57 -74.28 -12.90 -13.13
C TYR A 57 -75.22 -12.65 -14.32
N GLY A 58 -75.97 -13.70 -14.70
CA GLY A 58 -77.00 -13.65 -15.73
C GLY A 58 -76.80 -14.65 -16.87
N ASP A 59 -77.77 -14.72 -17.79
CA ASP A 59 -77.80 -15.68 -18.92
C ASP A 59 -76.91 -15.27 -20.11
N LEU A 60 -76.17 -14.16 -19.99
CA LEU A 60 -75.42 -13.58 -21.10
C LEU A 60 -73.97 -14.07 -21.13
N LYS A 61 -73.60 -14.74 -22.23
CA LYS A 61 -72.22 -15.15 -22.56
C LYS A 61 -71.29 -13.94 -22.53
N THR A 62 -70.44 -13.86 -21.51
CA THR A 62 -69.45 -12.80 -21.32
C THR A 62 -68.10 -13.23 -21.88
N GLU A 63 -67.49 -12.40 -22.71
CA GLU A 63 -66.19 -12.67 -23.33
C GLU A 63 -65.16 -11.70 -22.77
N VAL A 64 -64.21 -12.22 -21.99
CA VAL A 64 -63.11 -11.45 -21.41
C VAL A 64 -61.91 -11.54 -22.36
N ILE A 65 -61.47 -10.37 -22.82
CA ILE A 65 -60.37 -10.18 -23.76
C ILE A 65 -59.05 -10.00 -23.00
N SER A 66 -59.06 -9.19 -21.94
CA SER A 66 -57.87 -8.97 -21.13
C SER A 66 -58.17 -8.96 -19.64
N ILE A 67 -57.17 -9.37 -18.86
CA ILE A 67 -57.14 -9.30 -17.41
C ILE A 67 -55.82 -8.63 -17.05
N GLU A 68 -55.88 -7.56 -16.27
CA GLU A 68 -54.70 -6.82 -15.80
C GLU A 68 -54.75 -6.77 -14.27
N LEU A 69 -53.66 -7.14 -13.60
CA LEU A 69 -53.48 -6.88 -12.18
C LEU A 69 -52.58 -5.66 -12.02
N ILE A 70 -53.05 -4.67 -11.29
CA ILE A 70 -52.40 -3.36 -11.19
C ILE A 70 -52.05 -3.07 -9.74
N ASP A 71 -50.82 -2.63 -9.49
CA ASP A 71 -50.35 -2.11 -8.21
C ASP A 71 -51.17 -0.86 -7.85
N SER A 72 -51.87 -0.88 -6.71
CA SER A 72 -52.81 0.17 -6.34
C SER A 72 -52.18 1.52 -6.01
N ILE A 73 -50.85 1.57 -5.80
CA ILE A 73 -50.12 2.76 -5.38
C ILE A 73 -49.26 3.28 -6.52
N ASN A 74 -48.51 2.39 -7.17
CA ASN A 74 -47.59 2.74 -8.25
C ASN A 74 -48.27 2.76 -9.63
N ASN A 75 -49.50 2.25 -9.72
CA ASN A 75 -50.27 2.12 -10.96
C ASN A 75 -49.53 1.35 -12.06
N SER A 76 -48.66 0.41 -11.66
CA SER A 76 -47.87 -0.45 -12.54
C SER A 76 -48.55 -1.81 -12.71
N MET A 77 -48.39 -2.39 -13.90
CA MET A 77 -48.93 -3.72 -14.20
C MET A 77 -48.07 -4.80 -13.53
N VAL A 78 -48.71 -5.65 -12.73
CA VAL A 78 -48.10 -6.74 -11.97
C VAL A 78 -48.11 -8.04 -12.79
N ALA A 79 -49.25 -8.35 -13.38
CA ALA A 79 -49.47 -9.50 -14.23
C ALA A 79 -50.58 -9.17 -15.24
N PHE A 80 -50.55 -9.83 -16.39
CA PHE A 80 -51.57 -9.62 -17.40
C PHE A 80 -51.84 -10.85 -18.24
N PHE A 81 -53.04 -10.86 -18.80
CA PHE A 81 -53.44 -11.75 -19.88
C PHE A 81 -54.11 -10.90 -20.96
N ASN A 82 -53.78 -11.17 -22.21
CA ASN A 82 -54.41 -10.53 -23.34
C ASN A 82 -54.68 -11.57 -24.43
N ALA A 83 -55.94 -11.73 -24.82
CA ALA A 83 -56.37 -12.54 -25.94
C ALA A 83 -56.40 -11.70 -27.21
N THR A 84 -56.00 -12.29 -28.34
CA THR A 84 -56.19 -11.64 -29.63
C THR A 84 -57.69 -11.65 -29.95
N TYR A 85 -58.31 -10.47 -29.98
CA TYR A 85 -59.73 -10.26 -30.29
C TYR A 85 -59.86 -9.51 -31.61
N LYS A 86 -60.65 -10.06 -32.54
CA LYS A 86 -61.00 -9.41 -33.81
C LYS A 86 -62.51 -9.24 -33.88
N PRO A 87 -63.02 -8.00 -33.77
CA PRO A 87 -64.44 -7.72 -33.84
C PRO A 87 -65.09 -8.36 -35.08
N PHE A 88 -66.27 -8.96 -34.91
CA PHE A 88 -67.15 -9.51 -35.97
C PHE A 88 -66.60 -10.66 -36.84
N THR A 89 -65.38 -11.14 -36.58
CA THR A 89 -64.75 -12.24 -37.34
C THR A 89 -64.47 -13.47 -36.48
N ASP A 90 -64.83 -13.44 -35.19
CA ASP A 90 -64.09 -14.24 -34.21
C ASP A 90 -64.47 -15.72 -34.11
N GLN A 91 -63.55 -16.53 -34.63
CA GLN A 91 -63.24 -17.92 -34.22
C GLN A 91 -61.97 -17.97 -33.32
N SER A 92 -61.58 -16.88 -32.66
CA SER A 92 -60.40 -16.89 -31.77
C SER A 92 -60.60 -17.87 -30.60
N ARG A 93 -59.72 -18.88 -30.52
CA ARG A 93 -59.77 -19.95 -29.50
C ARG A 93 -59.27 -19.51 -28.13
N ASP A 94 -58.64 -18.34 -28.05
CA ASP A 94 -57.94 -17.87 -26.86
C ASP A 94 -58.78 -16.92 -25.98
N ILE A 95 -59.97 -16.52 -26.44
CA ILE A 95 -60.88 -15.63 -25.68
C ILE A 95 -61.37 -16.35 -24.42
N PHE A 96 -61.33 -15.65 -23.29
CA PHE A 96 -61.79 -16.19 -22.01
C PHE A 96 -63.31 -16.05 -21.90
N VAL A 97 -64.03 -17.08 -22.36
CA VAL A 97 -65.49 -17.12 -22.43
C VAL A 97 -66.11 -17.63 -21.13
N ILE A 98 -66.98 -16.86 -20.50
CA ILE A 98 -67.69 -17.19 -19.25
C ILE A 98 -69.19 -17.33 -19.54
N LEU A 99 -69.80 -18.44 -19.12
CA LEU A 99 -71.23 -18.72 -19.30
C LEU A 99 -71.77 -19.49 -18.10
N GLN A 100 -72.50 -18.81 -17.20
CA GLN A 100 -73.21 -19.42 -16.05
C GLN A 100 -72.36 -20.33 -15.15
N GLU A 101 -71.03 -20.22 -15.24
CA GLU A 101 -70.06 -21.00 -14.49
C GLU A 101 -68.88 -20.10 -14.12
N THR A 102 -68.23 -20.41 -12.99
CA THR A 102 -66.96 -19.79 -12.63
C THR A 102 -65.85 -20.41 -13.46
N LYS A 103 -65.09 -19.58 -14.17
CA LYS A 103 -63.87 -20.04 -14.85
C LYS A 103 -62.66 -19.39 -14.23
N THR A 104 -61.56 -20.14 -14.19
CA THR A 104 -60.27 -19.68 -13.67
C THR A 104 -59.26 -19.55 -14.79
N LYS A 105 -58.54 -18.42 -14.80
CA LYS A 105 -57.40 -18.18 -15.68
C LYS A 105 -56.15 -17.98 -14.82
N THR A 106 -55.11 -18.76 -15.10
CA THR A 106 -53.78 -18.54 -14.51
C THR A 106 -53.02 -17.53 -15.36
N ILE A 107 -52.47 -16.51 -14.71
CA ILE A 107 -51.58 -15.52 -15.29
C ILE A 107 -50.29 -15.47 -14.47
N SER A 108 -49.18 -15.09 -15.10
CA SER A 108 -47.86 -15.01 -14.46
C SER A 108 -47.25 -13.63 -14.69
N GLY A 109 -46.22 -13.31 -13.92
CA GLY A 109 -45.78 -11.93 -13.69
C GLY A 109 -44.77 -11.88 -12.55
N ILE A 110 -44.01 -10.79 -12.51
CA ILE A 110 -42.93 -10.60 -11.54
C ILE A 110 -43.50 -9.88 -10.33
N ILE A 111 -43.22 -10.38 -9.12
CA ILE A 111 -43.66 -9.77 -7.87
C ILE A 111 -42.93 -8.43 -7.70
N PRO A 112 -43.64 -7.29 -7.72
CA PRO A 112 -43.02 -5.99 -7.46
C PRO A 112 -42.68 -5.84 -5.98
N LYS A 113 -41.93 -4.78 -5.66
CA LYS A 113 -41.70 -4.36 -4.28
C LYS A 113 -43.01 -4.12 -3.55
N ALA A 114 -43.08 -4.51 -2.28
CA ALA A 114 -44.22 -4.22 -1.42
C ALA A 114 -44.52 -2.71 -1.41
N ASN A 115 -45.74 -2.34 -1.83
CA ASN A 115 -46.18 -0.95 -1.89
C ASN A 115 -46.80 -0.49 -0.55
N ASN A 116 -47.19 -1.43 0.32
CA ASN A 116 -47.74 -1.16 1.64
C ASN A 116 -47.06 -2.04 2.70
N LYS A 117 -45.99 -1.51 3.31
CA LYS A 117 -45.18 -2.16 4.35
C LYS A 117 -44.56 -3.49 3.90
N SER A 118 -45.29 -4.59 4.01
CA SER A 118 -44.88 -5.97 3.68
C SER A 118 -45.92 -6.67 2.80
N SER A 119 -46.79 -5.90 2.17
CA SER A 119 -47.82 -6.39 1.27
C SER A 119 -47.85 -5.56 0.00
N LEU A 120 -48.15 -6.22 -1.11
CA LEU A 120 -48.56 -5.62 -2.36
C LEU A 120 -50.09 -5.47 -2.33
N LEU A 121 -50.56 -4.24 -2.38
CA LEU A 121 -51.95 -3.92 -2.66
C LEU A 121 -52.15 -3.84 -4.18
N TYR A 122 -53.09 -4.61 -4.71
CA TYR A 122 -53.40 -4.64 -6.14
C TYR A 122 -54.89 -4.72 -6.40
N TYR A 123 -55.32 -4.33 -7.59
CA TYR A 123 -56.70 -4.50 -8.05
C TYR A 123 -56.74 -5.00 -9.50
N PRO A 124 -57.80 -5.74 -9.90
CA PRO A 124 -57.94 -6.19 -11.27
C PRO A 124 -58.64 -5.17 -12.16
N CYS A 125 -58.28 -5.17 -13.43
CA CYS A 125 -59.07 -4.60 -14.52
C CYS A 125 -59.42 -5.70 -15.52
N PHE A 126 -60.68 -5.74 -15.94
CA PHE A 126 -61.19 -6.68 -16.93
C PHE A 126 -61.62 -5.93 -18.18
N THR A 127 -61.19 -6.40 -19.34
CA THR A 127 -61.68 -5.91 -20.63
C THR A 127 -62.61 -6.94 -21.24
N THR A 128 -63.85 -6.56 -21.52
CA THR A 128 -64.88 -7.45 -22.10
C THR A 128 -65.25 -7.03 -23.51
N ALA A 129 -65.56 -8.00 -24.37
CA ALA A 129 -66.04 -7.77 -25.72
C ALA A 129 -67.49 -7.27 -25.72
N VAL A 130 -67.78 -6.26 -26.55
CA VAL A 130 -69.14 -5.77 -26.79
C VAL A 130 -69.72 -6.48 -28.01
N LYS A 131 -70.73 -7.32 -27.81
CA LYS A 131 -71.32 -8.16 -28.87
C LYS A 131 -72.43 -7.51 -29.68
N ASN A 132 -73.04 -6.42 -29.21
CA ASN A 132 -74.21 -5.84 -29.86
C ASN A 132 -73.88 -4.49 -30.53
N PRO A 133 -73.75 -4.42 -31.87
CA PRO A 133 -73.40 -3.21 -32.60
C PRO A 133 -74.51 -2.15 -32.64
N GLU A 134 -75.75 -2.46 -32.23
CA GLU A 134 -76.89 -1.52 -32.33
C GLU A 134 -76.80 -0.29 -31.41
N ASN A 135 -75.90 -0.31 -30.41
CA ASN A 135 -75.66 0.81 -29.49
C ASN A 135 -74.27 1.45 -29.64
N VAL A 136 -73.49 1.05 -30.65
CA VAL A 136 -72.13 1.56 -30.85
C VAL A 136 -72.20 2.85 -31.66
N ARG A 137 -72.29 4.00 -30.97
CA ARG A 137 -72.16 5.31 -31.62
C ARG A 137 -70.71 5.67 -31.99
N ASP A 138 -69.70 4.93 -31.52
CA ASP A 138 -68.29 5.39 -31.53
C ASP A 138 -67.21 4.28 -31.72
N ASP A 139 -67.44 3.23 -32.53
CA ASP A 139 -66.43 2.16 -32.79
C ASP A 139 -65.85 1.43 -31.55
N ILE A 140 -66.55 1.46 -30.41
CA ILE A 140 -66.12 0.80 -29.17
C ILE A 140 -66.51 -0.69 -29.19
N TYR A 141 -65.53 -1.57 -29.40
CA TYR A 141 -65.74 -3.03 -29.42
C TYR A 141 -65.37 -3.74 -28.11
N SER A 142 -64.85 -3.00 -27.14
CA SER A 142 -64.45 -3.55 -25.83
C SER A 142 -64.62 -2.51 -24.72
N ILE A 143 -64.96 -2.98 -23.52
CA ILE A 143 -65.12 -2.14 -22.32
C ILE A 143 -64.15 -2.63 -21.25
N ARG A 144 -63.32 -1.73 -20.72
CA ARG A 144 -62.41 -1.96 -19.59
C ARG A 144 -63.04 -1.47 -18.29
N VAL A 145 -63.11 -2.32 -17.28
CA VAL A 145 -63.63 -2.00 -15.94
C VAL A 145 -62.59 -2.35 -14.89
N CYS A 146 -62.29 -1.42 -13.98
CA CYS A 146 -61.32 -1.58 -12.91
C CYS A 146 -61.99 -1.55 -11.54
N TYR A 147 -61.48 -2.36 -10.61
CA TYR A 147 -62.05 -2.56 -9.27
C TYR A 147 -61.18 -1.93 -8.17
N GLU A 148 -60.86 -0.64 -8.32
CA GLU A 148 -59.94 0.10 -7.45
C GLU A 148 -60.42 0.24 -5.99
N GLN A 149 -61.73 0.16 -5.75
CA GLN A 149 -62.31 0.47 -4.43
C GLN A 149 -61.99 -0.59 -3.36
N ASN A 150 -61.66 -1.82 -3.77
CA ASN A 150 -61.39 -2.94 -2.87
C ASN A 150 -60.08 -3.64 -3.28
N PRO A 151 -58.91 -3.02 -3.02
CA PRO A 151 -57.64 -3.62 -3.37
C PRO A 151 -57.41 -4.88 -2.52
N GLU A 152 -56.94 -5.94 -3.17
CA GLU A 152 -56.49 -7.16 -2.51
C GLU A 152 -55.06 -6.99 -2.00
N ALA A 153 -54.71 -7.74 -0.95
CA ALA A 153 -53.38 -7.71 -0.35
C ALA A 153 -52.67 -9.06 -0.50
N MET A 154 -51.48 -9.06 -1.09
CA MET A 154 -50.57 -10.21 -1.14
C MET A 154 -49.34 -9.91 -0.27
N PRO A 155 -48.95 -10.79 0.67
CA PRO A 155 -47.72 -10.61 1.43
C PRO A 155 -46.50 -10.71 0.49
N VAL A 156 -45.56 -9.77 0.60
CA VAL A 156 -44.33 -9.76 -0.20
C VAL A 156 -43.13 -9.63 0.74
N LEU A 157 -42.21 -10.57 0.60
CA LEU A 157 -40.94 -10.62 1.32
C LEU A 157 -39.87 -9.95 0.47
N GLU A 158 -39.01 -9.15 1.08
CA GLU A 158 -37.85 -8.56 0.37
C GLU A 158 -36.75 -9.61 0.20
N CYS A 159 -36.62 -10.53 1.15
CA CYS A 159 -35.64 -11.62 1.10
C CYS A 159 -36.06 -12.84 1.93
N VAL A 160 -35.48 -13.99 1.58
CA VAL A 160 -35.50 -15.23 2.40
C VAL A 160 -34.07 -15.65 2.76
N LEU A 161 -33.13 -15.41 1.84
CA LEU A 161 -31.71 -15.72 1.99
C LEU A 161 -30.88 -14.44 1.84
N ASN A 162 -29.67 -14.43 2.39
CA ASN A 162 -28.76 -13.30 2.22
C ASN A 162 -28.42 -13.05 0.75
N SER A 163 -28.35 -14.10 -0.06
CA SER A 163 -28.10 -14.03 -1.52
C SER A 163 -29.20 -13.31 -2.30
N SER A 164 -30.39 -13.12 -1.71
CA SER A 164 -31.47 -12.33 -2.31
C SER A 164 -31.23 -10.83 -2.14
N CYS A 165 -30.36 -10.43 -1.21
CA CYS A 165 -30.00 -9.03 -0.97
C CYS A 165 -28.81 -8.59 -1.83
N ALA A 166 -28.54 -7.28 -1.82
CA ALA A 166 -27.30 -6.73 -2.38
C ALA A 166 -26.06 -7.36 -1.73
N TYR A 167 -24.90 -7.26 -2.40
CA TYR A 167 -23.63 -7.85 -1.93
C TYR A 167 -23.24 -7.42 -0.51
N ASP A 168 -23.54 -6.16 -0.14
CA ASP A 168 -23.33 -5.56 1.18
C ASP A 168 -24.58 -5.65 2.07
N GLY A 169 -25.53 -6.52 1.76
CA GLY A 169 -26.75 -6.72 2.51
C GLY A 169 -26.87 -8.13 3.07
N PHE A 170 -27.68 -8.29 4.11
CA PHE A 170 -28.08 -9.59 4.64
C PHE A 170 -29.56 -9.58 5.01
N CYS A 171 -30.17 -10.76 4.98
CA CYS A 171 -31.59 -10.91 5.24
C CYS A 171 -31.83 -11.04 6.75
N LYS A 172 -32.60 -10.10 7.30
CA LYS A 172 -33.03 -10.11 8.70
C LYS A 172 -34.52 -9.85 8.76
N GLU A 173 -35.27 -10.76 9.37
CA GLU A 173 -36.75 -10.65 9.47
C GLU A 173 -37.42 -10.41 8.11
N ASN A 174 -36.95 -11.12 7.07
CA ASN A 174 -37.40 -11.00 5.67
C ASN A 174 -37.21 -9.61 5.03
N ARG A 175 -36.28 -8.82 5.57
CA ARG A 175 -35.87 -7.52 5.03
C ARG A 175 -34.38 -7.47 4.77
N CYS A 176 -33.99 -6.81 3.70
CA CYS A 176 -32.59 -6.61 3.38
C CYS A 176 -32.03 -5.46 4.22
N THR A 177 -31.08 -5.80 5.08
CA THR A 177 -30.39 -4.83 5.94
C THR A 177 -28.96 -4.69 5.48
N ARG A 178 -28.45 -3.45 5.48
CA ARG A 178 -27.08 -3.18 5.06
C ARG A 178 -26.09 -3.66 6.13
N LEU A 179 -25.10 -4.42 5.70
CA LEU A 179 -23.99 -4.89 6.51
C LEU A 179 -22.90 -3.80 6.55
N SER A 180 -22.49 -3.44 7.76
CA SER A 180 -21.35 -2.55 7.99
C SER A 180 -20.29 -3.30 8.79
N CYS A 181 -19.15 -3.55 8.17
CA CYS A 181 -18.03 -4.26 8.78
C CYS A 181 -17.16 -3.32 9.62
N ARG A 182 -16.44 -3.87 10.60
CA ARG A 182 -15.50 -3.11 11.43
C ARG A 182 -14.24 -2.74 10.63
N ASP A 183 -13.43 -1.80 11.14
CA ASP A 183 -12.20 -1.30 10.48
C ASP A 183 -11.16 -2.39 10.15
N CYS A 184 -11.23 -3.53 10.84
CA CYS A 184 -10.35 -4.70 10.66
C CYS A 184 -11.01 -5.85 9.90
N GLN A 185 -12.09 -5.56 9.18
CA GLN A 185 -12.87 -6.55 8.45
C GLN A 185 -13.12 -6.08 7.02
N TYR A 186 -13.42 -7.03 6.14
CA TYR A 186 -13.88 -6.78 4.78
C TYR A 186 -15.15 -7.55 4.48
N LEU A 187 -15.88 -7.07 3.48
CA LEU A 187 -17.11 -7.68 3.02
C LEU A 187 -16.79 -8.86 2.11
N LEU A 188 -17.16 -10.07 2.54
CA LEU A 188 -16.97 -11.31 1.80
C LEU A 188 -18.30 -12.06 1.70
N SER A 189 -19.04 -11.86 0.61
CA SER A 189 -20.31 -12.57 0.32
C SER A 189 -21.32 -12.53 1.48
N HIS A 190 -21.91 -11.35 1.71
CA HIS A 190 -22.92 -11.11 2.75
C HIS A 190 -22.48 -11.35 4.21
N ARG A 191 -21.17 -11.39 4.49
CA ARG A 191 -20.61 -11.45 5.84
C ARG A 191 -19.34 -10.61 5.95
N CYS A 192 -19.00 -10.25 7.17
CA CYS A 192 -17.72 -9.62 7.48
C CYS A 192 -16.68 -10.72 7.77
N ALA A 193 -15.56 -10.67 7.06
CA ALA A 193 -14.41 -11.51 7.30
C ALA A 193 -13.27 -10.67 7.87
N ASP A 194 -12.56 -11.20 8.86
CA ASP A 194 -11.39 -10.53 9.43
C ASP A 194 -10.25 -10.53 8.40
N TYR A 195 -9.52 -9.41 8.35
CA TYR A 195 -8.22 -9.42 7.71
C TYR A 195 -7.24 -10.28 8.51
N GLU A 196 -6.16 -10.72 7.86
CA GLU A 196 -5.10 -11.48 8.53
C GLU A 196 -4.42 -10.66 9.63
N CYS A 197 -4.22 -9.36 9.39
CA CYS A 197 -3.71 -8.44 10.40
C CYS A 197 -4.26 -7.02 10.23
N CYS A 198 -4.25 -6.26 11.32
CA CYS A 198 -4.55 -4.82 11.29
C CYS A 198 -3.48 -3.95 11.94
N ASN A 199 -2.57 -4.58 12.69
CA ASN A 199 -1.41 -3.97 13.29
C ASN A 199 -0.30 -5.02 13.34
N ASN A 200 0.93 -4.56 13.58
CA ASN A 200 2.08 -5.45 13.64
C ASN A 200 1.99 -6.44 14.81
N SER A 201 1.32 -6.10 15.91
CA SER A 201 1.16 -7.00 17.06
C SER A 201 0.31 -8.25 16.78
N ALA A 202 -0.49 -8.24 15.71
CA ALA A 202 -1.24 -9.41 15.26
C ALA A 202 -0.37 -10.41 14.49
N CYS A 203 0.80 -9.97 14.00
CA CYS A 203 1.74 -10.81 13.25
C CYS A 203 2.82 -11.40 14.15
N ARG A 204 3.51 -12.44 13.66
CA ARG A 204 4.67 -13.02 14.34
C ARG A 204 5.82 -12.02 14.42
N ILE A 205 6.75 -12.20 15.35
CA ILE A 205 7.84 -11.24 15.66
C ILE A 205 8.68 -10.86 14.44
N ASP A 206 8.85 -11.81 13.50
CA ASP A 206 9.56 -11.69 12.23
C ASP A 206 8.70 -11.21 11.06
N GLN A 207 7.50 -10.72 11.35
CA GLN A 207 6.54 -10.26 10.37
C GLN A 207 6.03 -8.87 10.67
N ALA A 208 5.65 -8.13 9.62
CA ALA A 208 4.93 -6.87 9.74
C ALA A 208 3.59 -6.96 9.04
N CYS A 209 2.63 -6.18 9.52
CA CYS A 209 1.34 -6.03 8.87
C CYS A 209 1.44 -5.01 7.74
N MET A 210 1.41 -5.48 6.50
CA MET A 210 1.40 -4.66 5.30
C MET A 210 0.20 -5.04 4.44
N ASP A 211 -0.58 -4.04 4.02
CA ASP A 211 -1.81 -4.23 3.25
C ASP A 211 -2.75 -5.29 3.84
N LYS A 212 -2.88 -5.27 5.18
CA LYS A 212 -3.73 -6.18 5.95
C LYS A 212 -3.32 -7.66 5.89
N LYS A 213 -2.08 -7.94 5.51
CA LYS A 213 -1.44 -9.26 5.50
C LYS A 213 -0.14 -9.26 6.30
N CYS A 214 0.17 -10.38 6.94
CA CYS A 214 1.45 -10.55 7.62
C CYS A 214 2.52 -10.93 6.59
N ILE A 215 3.51 -10.07 6.43
CA ILE A 215 4.65 -10.33 5.53
C ILE A 215 5.92 -10.51 6.35
N ASN A 216 6.81 -11.41 5.91
CA ASN A 216 8.10 -11.60 6.57
C ASN A 216 8.99 -10.37 6.38
N LEU A 217 9.60 -9.92 7.48
CA LEU A 217 10.56 -8.84 7.49
C LEU A 217 11.96 -9.39 7.18
N THR A 218 12.65 -8.75 6.24
CA THR A 218 14.08 -8.96 5.99
C THR A 218 14.78 -7.64 6.27
N CYS A 219 15.54 -7.58 7.36
CA CYS A 219 16.26 -6.38 7.77
C CYS A 219 17.56 -6.22 6.99
N SER A 220 18.01 -4.98 6.84
CA SER A 220 19.28 -4.67 6.18
C SER A 220 20.46 -5.19 7.01
N LEU A 221 21.65 -5.29 6.41
CA LEU A 221 22.87 -5.77 7.09
C LEU A 221 23.25 -4.96 8.35
N ARG A 222 22.85 -3.68 8.41
CA ARG A 222 23.09 -2.77 9.55
C ARG A 222 21.89 -2.65 10.48
N GLU A 223 20.95 -3.57 10.39
CA GLU A 223 19.73 -3.57 11.20
C GLU A 223 19.54 -4.95 11.84
N TYR A 224 18.81 -4.96 12.95
CA TYR A 224 18.36 -6.18 13.60
C TYR A 224 16.84 -6.13 13.80
N LEU A 225 16.21 -7.30 13.87
CA LEU A 225 14.78 -7.43 14.05
C LEU A 225 14.41 -7.26 15.54
N PHE A 226 13.54 -6.31 15.84
CA PHE A 226 12.99 -6.10 17.18
C PHE A 226 11.54 -5.65 17.11
N ASN A 227 10.64 -6.38 17.77
CA ASN A 227 9.20 -6.10 17.83
C ASN A 227 8.59 -5.71 16.47
N ASN A 228 8.64 -6.63 15.49
CA ASN A 228 8.03 -6.43 14.17
C ASN A 228 8.58 -5.20 13.41
N SER A 229 9.81 -4.79 13.68
CA SER A 229 10.48 -3.66 13.04
C SER A 229 11.99 -3.92 12.93
N CYS A 230 12.61 -3.36 11.89
CA CYS A 230 14.05 -3.36 11.75
C CYS A 230 14.61 -2.12 12.44
N GLN A 231 15.45 -2.33 13.44
CA GLN A 231 16.12 -1.26 14.16
C GLN A 231 17.58 -1.16 13.74
N PRO A 232 18.15 0.05 13.65
CA PRO A 232 19.55 0.23 13.33
C PRO A 232 20.43 -0.35 14.42
N LEU A 233 21.45 -1.08 13.99
CA LEU A 233 22.51 -1.58 14.85
C LEU A 233 23.62 -0.51 14.93
N ASN A 234 23.86 0.02 16.13
CA ASN A 234 24.92 1.01 16.38
C ASN A 234 26.12 0.33 17.03
N CYS A 235 27.13 0.01 16.23
CA CYS A 235 28.38 -0.57 16.73
C CYS A 235 29.34 0.50 17.24
N SER A 236 30.15 0.14 18.22
CA SER A 236 31.24 0.99 18.71
C SER A 236 32.31 1.16 17.63
N TYR A 237 33.13 2.21 17.74
CA TYR A 237 34.21 2.48 16.77
C TYR A 237 35.18 1.30 16.58
N ASN A 238 35.42 0.52 17.65
CA ASN A 238 36.28 -0.67 17.65
C ASN A 238 35.56 -1.99 17.33
N GLU A 239 34.36 -1.92 16.77
CA GLU A 239 33.55 -3.07 16.38
C GLU A 239 33.22 -3.01 14.89
N ALA A 240 33.14 -4.16 14.25
CA ALA A 240 32.70 -4.31 12.87
C ALA A 240 31.34 -5.04 12.79
N PHE A 241 30.63 -4.78 11.70
CA PHE A 241 29.35 -5.42 11.39
C PHE A 241 29.58 -6.82 10.82
N ILE A 242 29.27 -7.86 11.60
CA ILE A 242 29.36 -9.25 11.15
C ILE A 242 28.07 -9.97 11.52
N ASN A 243 27.35 -10.51 10.53
CA ASN A 243 26.11 -11.29 10.71
C ASN A 243 25.05 -10.62 11.62
N HIS A 244 24.67 -9.38 11.31
CA HIS A 244 23.70 -8.60 12.11
C HIS A 244 24.09 -8.40 13.59
N SER A 245 25.39 -8.49 13.90
CA SER A 245 25.94 -8.26 15.25
C SER A 245 27.19 -7.38 15.18
N CYS A 246 27.44 -6.64 16.27
CA CYS A 246 28.68 -5.89 16.45
C CYS A 246 29.73 -6.82 17.04
N VAL A 247 30.83 -6.99 16.33
CA VAL A 247 31.93 -7.86 16.76
C VAL A 247 33.17 -7.01 16.94
N ARG A 248 33.80 -7.09 18.11
CA ARG A 248 35.02 -6.34 18.42
C ARG A 248 36.16 -6.73 17.48
N LEU A 249 36.81 -5.73 16.92
CA LEU A 249 38.00 -5.88 16.09
C LEU A 249 39.22 -6.13 16.99
N ASN A 250 40.00 -7.15 16.65
CA ASN A 250 41.31 -7.42 17.23
C ASN A 250 42.38 -7.10 16.18
N CYS A 251 42.79 -5.84 16.11
CA CYS A 251 43.83 -5.39 15.18
C CYS A 251 45.23 -5.75 15.70
N SER A 252 46.17 -5.96 14.78
CA SER A 252 47.57 -6.22 15.11
C SER A 252 48.24 -4.96 15.69
N GLY A 253 49.35 -5.12 16.42
CA GLY A 253 50.06 -3.98 17.02
C GLY A 253 50.60 -2.96 16.00
N ASP A 254 50.75 -3.36 14.74
CA ASP A 254 51.14 -2.51 13.61
C ASP A 254 49.94 -1.95 12.81
N GLU A 255 48.73 -2.05 13.36
CA GLU A 255 47.48 -1.56 12.75
C GLU A 255 46.75 -0.62 13.72
N PHE A 256 45.92 0.26 13.19
CA PHE A 256 44.96 1.06 13.96
C PHE A 256 43.55 0.88 13.37
N ILE A 257 42.53 1.22 14.14
CA ILE A 257 41.14 1.09 13.69
C ILE A 257 40.79 2.32 12.85
N GLN A 258 40.19 2.13 11.68
CA GLN A 258 39.61 3.20 10.87
C GLN A 258 38.37 2.67 10.15
N ASP A 259 37.25 3.40 10.23
CA ASP A 259 35.99 3.04 9.56
C ASP A 259 35.57 1.56 9.75
N HIS A 260 35.60 1.09 10.99
CA HIS A 260 35.27 -0.31 11.35
C HIS A 260 36.18 -1.36 10.68
N SER A 261 37.42 -1.00 10.34
CA SER A 261 38.44 -1.89 9.76
C SER A 261 39.80 -1.68 10.42
N CYS A 262 40.65 -2.72 10.42
CA CYS A 262 42.06 -2.59 10.83
C CYS A 262 42.87 -2.10 9.63
N VAL A 263 43.58 -0.98 9.80
CA VAL A 263 44.42 -0.35 8.78
C VAL A 263 45.84 -0.29 9.28
N ARG A 264 46.79 -0.68 8.44
CA ARG A 264 48.21 -0.71 8.80
C ARG A 264 48.76 0.69 9.05
N LEU A 265 49.56 0.84 10.10
CA LEU A 265 50.31 2.06 10.39
C LEU A 265 51.37 2.28 9.30
N ASN A 266 51.44 3.51 8.78
CA ASN A 266 52.46 3.93 7.83
C ASN A 266 53.51 4.76 8.56
N CYS A 267 54.42 4.09 9.26
CA CYS A 267 55.49 4.74 10.02
C CYS A 267 56.65 5.19 9.12
N SER A 268 57.31 6.27 9.51
CA SER A 268 58.45 6.84 8.79
C SER A 268 59.66 5.89 8.82
N GLY A 269 60.67 6.13 7.97
CA GLY A 269 61.85 5.26 7.89
C GLY A 269 62.68 5.19 9.18
N ASP A 270 62.54 6.20 10.05
CA ASP A 270 63.13 6.31 11.39
C ASP A 270 62.19 5.89 12.53
N GLU A 271 61.09 5.22 12.23
CA GLU A 271 60.08 4.77 13.20
C GLU A 271 59.75 3.28 12.99
N TYR A 272 59.24 2.62 14.02
CA TYR A 272 58.65 1.29 13.95
C TYR A 272 57.26 1.29 14.60
N ALA A 273 56.36 0.41 14.15
CA ALA A 273 55.01 0.32 14.67
C ALA A 273 54.96 -0.58 15.92
N SER A 274 54.42 -0.07 17.03
CA SER A 274 54.20 -0.84 18.26
C SER A 274 53.06 -0.21 19.06
N ASP A 275 52.25 -1.04 19.73
CA ASP A 275 51.10 -0.61 20.54
C ASP A 275 50.17 0.38 19.83
N HIS A 276 49.92 0.17 18.54
CA HIS A 276 49.07 1.02 17.69
C HIS A 276 49.62 2.44 17.45
N GLU A 277 50.91 2.69 17.72
CA GLU A 277 51.60 3.96 17.49
C GLU A 277 52.90 3.77 16.70
N CYS A 278 53.37 4.83 16.03
CA CYS A 278 54.69 4.87 15.42
C CYS A 278 55.70 5.40 16.45
N ILE A 279 56.66 4.56 16.82
CA ILE A 279 57.68 4.86 17.82
C ILE A 279 59.00 5.12 17.10
N ARG A 280 59.67 6.21 17.43
CA ARG A 280 60.97 6.57 16.85
C ARG A 280 62.04 5.57 17.26
N LEU A 281 62.90 5.21 16.31
CA LEU A 281 64.09 4.40 16.56
C LEU A 281 65.12 5.21 17.35
N ASP A 282 65.62 4.62 18.43
CA ASP A 282 66.74 5.16 19.22
C ASP A 282 68.03 4.49 18.73
N CYS A 283 68.63 5.04 17.67
CA CYS A 283 69.86 4.52 17.07
C CYS A 283 71.09 5.07 17.81
N SER A 284 72.15 4.28 17.89
CA SER A 284 73.42 4.72 18.48
C SER A 284 74.05 5.86 17.66
N ASP A 285 74.94 6.65 18.25
CA ASP A 285 75.62 7.76 17.54
C ASP A 285 76.35 7.30 16.26
N ASP A 286 76.86 6.05 16.24
CA ASP A 286 77.49 5.43 15.07
C ASP A 286 76.52 4.77 14.08
N GLU A 287 75.22 5.00 14.23
CA GLU A 287 74.16 4.42 13.42
C GLU A 287 73.21 5.48 12.84
N TYR A 288 72.58 5.15 11.72
CA TYR A 288 71.48 5.92 11.14
C TYR A 288 70.26 5.02 10.92
N ALA A 289 69.08 5.60 10.99
CA ALA A 289 67.84 4.86 10.82
C ALA A 289 67.53 4.63 9.32
N PHE A 290 67.30 3.37 8.94
CA PHE A 290 66.96 2.99 7.58
C PHE A 290 66.03 1.79 7.55
N ASN A 291 64.89 1.92 6.86
CA ASN A 291 63.87 0.87 6.74
C ASN A 291 63.53 0.23 8.09
N GLN A 292 63.18 1.05 9.09
CA GLN A 292 62.75 0.59 10.41
C GLN A 292 63.83 -0.20 11.19
N THR A 293 65.10 -0.04 10.81
CA THR A 293 66.27 -0.66 11.48
C THR A 293 67.41 0.34 11.61
N CYS A 294 68.17 0.27 12.70
CA CYS A 294 69.41 1.03 12.85
C CYS A 294 70.53 0.34 12.06
N ARG A 295 71.28 1.11 11.27
CA ARG A 295 72.42 0.65 10.47
C ARG A 295 73.65 1.46 10.79
N LYS A 296 74.81 0.81 10.87
CA LYS A 296 76.09 1.50 11.13
C LYS A 296 76.47 2.46 10.00
N LEU A 297 77.01 3.60 10.39
CA LEU A 297 77.65 4.57 9.51
C LEU A 297 79.01 4.03 9.05
N ASP A 298 79.27 4.09 7.75
CA ASP A 298 80.54 3.73 7.13
C ASP A 298 81.21 5.02 6.62
N CYS A 299 81.87 5.74 7.54
CA CYS A 299 82.52 7.00 7.24
C CYS A 299 83.90 6.79 6.61
N LEU A 300 84.34 7.73 5.76
CA LEU A 300 85.67 7.69 5.19
C LEU A 300 86.75 7.96 6.27
N TYR A 301 87.99 7.52 6.01
CA TYR A 301 89.12 7.67 6.96
C TYR A 301 89.41 9.13 7.37
N ASN A 302 88.97 10.09 6.55
CA ASN A 302 89.11 11.53 6.75
C ASN A 302 87.82 12.21 7.23
N GLU A 303 86.89 11.44 7.79
CA GLU A 303 85.61 11.92 8.35
C GLU A 303 85.47 11.49 9.82
N THR A 304 84.64 12.21 10.58
CA THR A 304 84.20 11.85 11.93
C THR A 304 82.69 11.74 11.96
N ILE A 305 82.17 10.93 12.88
CA ILE A 305 80.74 10.81 13.14
C ILE A 305 80.30 11.99 14.01
N GLU A 306 79.32 12.73 13.54
CA GLU A 306 78.69 13.83 14.27
C GLU A 306 77.23 13.96 13.81
N ASP A 307 76.28 14.00 14.75
CA ASP A 307 74.83 14.06 14.49
C ASP A 307 74.31 12.97 13.53
N HIS A 308 74.66 11.70 13.77
CA HIS A 308 74.31 10.57 12.90
C HIS A 308 74.71 10.76 11.42
N SER A 309 75.78 11.54 11.17
CA SER A 309 76.29 11.82 9.83
C SER A 309 77.82 11.82 9.80
N CYS A 310 78.39 11.44 8.66
CA CYS A 310 79.83 11.53 8.44
C CYS A 310 80.17 12.97 8.04
N LYS A 311 80.93 13.68 8.88
CA LYS A 311 81.40 15.05 8.61
C LYS A 311 82.91 15.05 8.35
N PRO A 312 83.41 15.90 7.44
CA PRO A 312 84.83 15.95 7.12
C PRO A 312 85.68 16.38 8.33
N LEU A 313 86.78 15.68 8.55
CA LEU A 313 87.72 15.94 9.64
C LEU A 313 88.59 17.17 9.32
N ASN A 314 88.40 18.27 10.05
CA ASN A 314 89.20 19.49 9.86
C ASN A 314 90.50 19.44 10.67
N CYS A 315 91.55 18.84 10.11
CA CYS A 315 92.86 18.82 10.74
C CYS A 315 93.63 20.13 10.47
N TYR A 316 94.17 20.74 11.53
CA TYR A 316 95.07 21.90 11.43
C TYR A 316 96.33 21.56 10.61
N PHE A 317 96.99 22.59 10.07
CA PHE A 317 98.11 22.51 9.12
C PHE A 317 99.28 21.56 9.48
N PHE A 318 99.44 21.19 10.76
CA PHE A 318 100.49 20.26 11.24
C PHE A 318 99.99 18.86 11.58
N LEU A 319 98.73 18.54 11.28
CA LEU A 319 98.11 17.24 11.54
C LEU A 319 97.57 16.63 10.25
N SER A 320 97.66 15.31 10.13
CA SER A 320 97.07 14.52 9.06
C SER A 320 95.96 13.63 9.61
N ALA A 321 94.91 13.42 8.82
CA ALA A 321 93.80 12.54 9.18
C ALA A 321 94.22 11.06 8.98
N VAL A 322 94.18 10.28 10.05
CA VAL A 322 94.43 8.83 10.05
C VAL A 322 93.45 8.19 11.05
N ASP A 323 92.72 7.16 10.62
CA ASP A 323 91.75 6.41 11.44
C ASP A 323 90.77 7.32 12.22
N HIS A 324 90.07 8.22 11.51
CA HIS A 324 89.08 9.15 12.06
C HIS A 324 89.63 10.13 13.10
N ARG A 325 90.96 10.34 13.16
CA ARG A 325 91.63 11.23 14.11
C ARG A 325 92.71 12.06 13.44
N CYS A 326 92.92 13.28 13.94
CA CYS A 326 94.04 14.11 13.50
C CYS A 326 95.30 13.73 14.28
N ILE A 327 96.31 13.21 13.58
CA ILE A 327 97.60 12.82 14.17
C ILE A 327 98.69 13.79 13.69
N ARG A 328 99.64 14.13 14.57
CA ARG A 328 100.75 15.02 14.24
C ARG A 328 101.66 14.38 13.18
N ASP A 329 101.79 15.03 12.02
CA ASP A 329 102.71 14.56 10.97
C ASP A 329 104.13 15.09 11.24
N ASN A 330 104.94 14.26 11.92
CA ASN A 330 106.32 14.58 12.23
C ASN A 330 107.17 14.83 10.96
N ARG A 331 106.82 14.24 9.81
CA ARG A 331 107.58 14.38 8.56
C ARG A 331 107.51 15.80 8.00
N LEU A 332 106.34 16.43 8.08
CA LEU A 332 106.10 17.81 7.63
C LEU A 332 106.80 18.83 8.54
N ILE A 333 106.79 18.58 9.85
CA ILE A 333 107.50 19.40 10.85
C ILE A 333 109.02 19.36 10.62
N PHE A 334 109.59 18.18 10.39
CA PHE A 334 111.04 18.06 10.11
C PHE A 334 111.43 18.81 8.84
N LYS A 335 110.63 18.72 7.77
CA LYS A 335 110.93 19.42 6.50
C LYS A 335 110.95 20.94 6.66
N LEU A 336 109.95 21.51 7.34
CA LEU A 336 109.89 22.95 7.62
C LEU A 336 111.02 23.41 8.56
N SER A 337 111.42 22.58 9.52
CA SER A 337 112.54 22.90 10.42
C SER A 337 113.87 23.00 9.65
N ILE A 338 114.13 22.10 8.70
CA ILE A 338 115.34 22.11 7.87
C ILE A 338 115.34 23.32 6.95
N GLU A 339 114.21 23.61 6.29
CA GLU A 339 114.08 24.78 5.42
C GLU A 339 114.28 26.10 6.20
N SER A 340 113.77 26.19 7.43
CA SER A 340 114.00 27.35 8.31
C SER A 340 115.48 27.53 8.69
N VAL A 341 116.19 26.44 9.00
CA VAL A 341 117.63 26.47 9.30
C VAL A 341 118.44 26.93 8.08
N VAL A 342 118.10 26.44 6.88
CA VAL A 342 118.77 26.86 5.63
C VAL A 342 118.57 28.36 5.37
N VAL A 343 117.36 28.88 5.57
CA VAL A 343 117.06 30.31 5.42
C VAL A 343 117.87 31.15 6.42
N LEU A 344 117.95 30.71 7.68
CA LEU A 344 118.75 31.40 8.71
C LEU A 344 120.25 31.43 8.37
N ILE A 345 120.78 30.34 7.81
CA ILE A 345 122.16 30.28 7.32
C ILE A 345 122.37 31.30 6.19
N ILE A 346 121.48 31.37 5.20
CA ILE A 346 121.56 32.33 4.10
C ILE A 346 121.53 33.78 4.64
N ILE A 347 120.62 34.09 5.56
CA ILE A 347 120.52 35.42 6.19
C ILE A 347 121.84 35.77 6.92
N SER A 348 122.42 34.81 7.65
CA SER A 348 123.68 35.03 8.37
C SER A 348 124.86 35.31 7.42
N LEU A 349 124.93 34.63 6.27
CA LEU A 349 125.94 34.88 5.24
C LEU A 349 125.79 36.27 4.60
N ILE A 350 124.54 36.73 4.39
CA ILE A 350 124.27 38.09 3.90
C ILE A 350 124.75 39.13 4.91
N ILE A 351 124.47 38.93 6.20
CA ILE A 351 124.93 39.84 7.28
C ILE A 351 126.47 39.89 7.35
N ILE A 352 127.15 38.76 7.19
CA ILE A 352 128.64 38.70 7.17
C ILE A 352 129.18 39.47 5.95
N ASN A 353 128.61 39.28 4.76
CA ASN A 353 129.01 40.03 3.57
C ASN A 353 128.81 41.54 3.71
N ILE A 354 127.68 41.98 4.31
CA ILE A 354 127.44 43.40 4.60
C ILE A 354 128.48 43.96 5.58
N LYS A 355 128.89 43.18 6.60
CA LYS A 355 129.95 43.57 7.54
C LYS A 355 131.31 43.71 6.88
N LYS A 356 131.65 42.81 5.96
CA LYS A 356 132.91 42.84 5.21
C LYS A 356 133.00 44.07 4.29
N TYR A 357 131.91 44.39 3.59
CA TYR A 357 131.83 45.61 2.76
C TYR A 357 132.04 46.91 3.58
N ARG A 358 131.49 47.01 4.79
CA ARG A 358 131.73 48.19 5.67
C ARG A 358 133.16 48.31 6.19
N LEU A 359 133.91 47.21 6.26
CA LEU A 359 135.31 47.21 6.71
C LEU A 359 136.27 47.62 5.57
N GLU A 360 135.95 47.26 4.33
CA GLU A 360 136.71 47.66 3.14
C GLU A 360 136.51 49.16 2.82
N GLU A 361 135.32 49.72 3.05
CA GLU A 361 135.07 51.17 2.94
C GLU A 361 135.84 52.01 3.98
N LYS A 362 136.08 51.47 5.19
CA LYS A 362 136.87 52.14 6.23
C LYS A 362 138.38 52.13 5.97
N ASN A 363 138.87 51.23 5.13
CA ASN A 363 140.30 51.10 4.80
C ASN A 363 140.69 51.80 3.48
N ALA A 364 139.71 52.20 2.65
CA ALA A 364 139.96 52.95 1.41
C ALA A 364 139.98 54.48 1.59
N GLY A 365 139.76 54.99 2.80
CA GLY A 365 139.73 56.42 3.13
C GLY A 365 140.87 56.91 4.04
N LYS A 366 142.01 56.23 4.08
CA LYS A 366 143.16 56.58 4.94
C LYS A 366 144.47 56.63 4.18
#